data_AF-S8A381-F1
#
_entry.id   AF-S8A381-F1
#
_cell.length_a   1.000
_cell.length_b   1.000
_cell.length_c   1.000
_cell.angle_alpha   90.00
_cell.angle_beta   90.00
_cell.angle_gamma   90.00
#
_symmetry.space_group_name_H-M   'P 1'
#
loop_
_entity.id
_entity.type
_entity.pdbx_description
1 polymer ?
#
loop_
_entity_poly.entity_id
_entity_poly.type
_entity_poly.pdbx_seq_one_letter_code
_entity_poly.pdbx_strand_id
1 'polypeptide(L)'
;MTNHGEAVSSGPFKFISQGAIVQEWLVGGRNIVLGFQDPAEYAKNNPAFFGATIGRWDKKFWTGPNKKLSSDGSEVLVYSYKSAHLEEQFPGALDVTVQYTIRMEQEEGADVSILEIEYEAQLSSDSPEDWAVLSMTNHSYFHIGDKDTIEGTKVTILDNTNIETNEVDIPTGQFKKFPGIESGEPFELGPEKPDIDHGFALTTDVANVPMDTRRDIPSFKLFESGHVFAFLDIQPLSKGHALVIPKTHGAKLFDIPDDELAEMLPVAKKLALAAGVENFNILQNNGRIAHQVVDHVHVHMIPKPNEEEGLGVHWPAKEANMDELKALAEQLKSKI
;
A
#
# COMPACT_ATOMS: atom_id res chain seq x y z
N MET A 1 -13.32 -16.47 -28.63
CA MET A 1 -13.18 -15.15 -29.26
C MET A 1 -12.89 -14.19 -28.14
N THR A 2 -11.62 -13.92 -27.85
CA THR A 2 -11.19 -12.99 -26.81
C THR A 2 -11.25 -11.58 -27.39
N ASN A 3 -11.97 -10.70 -26.69
CA ASN A 3 -12.35 -9.37 -27.15
C ASN A 3 -11.14 -8.42 -27.00
N HIS A 4 -10.16 -8.54 -27.89
CA HIS A 4 -8.81 -7.97 -27.73
C HIS A 4 -8.69 -6.45 -27.92
N GLY A 5 -9.77 -5.69 -27.99
CA GLY A 5 -9.66 -4.25 -28.30
C GLY A 5 -10.73 -3.33 -27.73
N GLU A 6 -11.71 -3.83 -26.97
CA GLU A 6 -12.74 -2.96 -26.41
C GLU A 6 -12.27 -2.38 -25.07
N ALA A 7 -12.34 -1.06 -24.99
CA ALA A 7 -12.09 -0.34 -23.75
C ALA A 7 -13.19 -0.62 -22.74
N VAL A 8 -12.81 -0.83 -21.48
CA VAL A 8 -13.73 -1.06 -20.36
C VAL A 8 -13.78 0.18 -19.49
N SER A 9 -14.98 0.70 -19.25
CA SER A 9 -15.20 1.83 -18.36
C SER A 9 -15.60 1.37 -16.95
N SER A 10 -15.11 2.09 -15.94
CA SER A 10 -15.42 1.92 -14.52
C SER A 10 -15.36 3.27 -13.83
N GLY A 11 -16.49 3.80 -13.38
CA GLY A 11 -16.55 5.15 -12.82
C GLY A 11 -15.96 6.20 -13.79
N PRO A 12 -15.03 7.06 -13.33
CA PRO A 12 -14.35 8.04 -14.18
C PRO A 12 -13.18 7.45 -14.99
N PHE A 13 -12.96 6.13 -14.94
CA PHE A 13 -11.81 5.49 -15.55
C PHE A 13 -12.16 4.69 -16.81
N LYS A 14 -11.20 4.58 -17.72
CA LYS A 14 -11.26 3.69 -18.88
C LYS A 14 -9.95 2.93 -19.01
N PHE A 15 -10.04 1.64 -19.29
CA PHE A 15 -8.91 0.73 -19.38
C PHE A 15 -8.96 -0.08 -20.68
N ILE A 16 -7.81 -0.48 -21.21
CA ILE A 16 -7.72 -1.37 -22.38
C ILE A 16 -6.83 -2.57 -22.08
N SER A 17 -7.10 -3.71 -22.71
CA SER A 17 -6.37 -4.95 -22.45
C SER A 17 -4.92 -4.93 -22.95
N GLN A 18 -4.58 -4.13 -23.97
CA GLN A 18 -3.19 -3.93 -24.37
C GLN A 18 -2.44 -3.24 -23.23
N GLY A 19 -1.33 -3.83 -22.77
CA GLY A 19 -0.51 -3.30 -21.67
C GLY A 19 -1.24 -3.10 -20.35
N ALA A 20 -2.46 -3.64 -20.21
CA ALA A 20 -3.42 -3.27 -19.17
C ALA A 20 -3.49 -1.74 -18.97
N ILE A 21 -3.56 -0.97 -20.06
CA ILE A 21 -3.37 0.48 -20.06
C ILE A 21 -4.51 1.22 -19.35
N VAL A 22 -4.17 2.24 -18.56
CA VAL A 22 -5.09 3.29 -18.10
C VAL A 22 -5.26 4.30 -19.25
N GLN A 23 -6.37 4.22 -19.96
CA GLN A 23 -6.64 5.04 -21.14
C GLN A 23 -7.24 6.41 -20.79
N GLU A 24 -8.03 6.47 -19.71
CA GLU A 24 -8.77 7.68 -19.32
C GLU A 24 -8.92 7.74 -17.80
N TRP A 25 -8.81 8.95 -17.27
CA TRP A 25 -9.18 9.31 -15.91
C TRP A 25 -9.86 10.68 -15.97
N LEU A 26 -11.19 10.69 -15.79
CA LEU A 26 -11.99 11.90 -15.83
C LEU A 26 -12.09 12.57 -14.47
N VAL A 27 -11.61 13.82 -14.37
CA VAL A 27 -11.79 14.67 -13.19
C VAL A 27 -12.48 15.96 -13.64
N GLY A 28 -13.65 16.27 -13.06
CA GLY A 28 -14.46 17.42 -13.49
C GLY A 28 -14.88 17.37 -14.97
N GLY A 29 -15.00 16.16 -15.54
CA GLY A 29 -15.33 15.96 -16.96
C GLY A 29 -14.16 16.10 -17.94
N ARG A 30 -12.94 16.34 -17.45
CA ARG A 30 -11.71 16.42 -18.24
C ARG A 30 -10.86 15.17 -18.05
N ASN A 31 -10.35 14.59 -19.14
CA ASN A 31 -9.36 13.54 -19.06
C ASN A 31 -8.00 14.13 -18.63
N ILE A 32 -7.48 13.66 -17.50
CA ILE A 32 -6.21 14.15 -16.94
C ILE A 32 -5.02 13.26 -17.28
N VAL A 33 -5.20 12.16 -18.02
CA VAL A 33 -4.10 11.32 -18.52
C VAL A 33 -3.96 11.45 -20.03
N LEU A 34 -2.72 11.52 -20.50
CA LEU A 34 -2.41 11.55 -21.93
C LEU A 34 -2.55 10.15 -22.54
N GLY A 35 -2.96 10.10 -23.81
CA GLY A 35 -3.13 8.86 -24.54
C GLY A 35 -3.91 9.03 -25.83
N PHE A 36 -4.40 7.92 -26.36
CA PHE A 36 -5.18 7.88 -27.59
C PHE A 36 -6.65 7.56 -27.30
N GLN A 37 -7.55 8.19 -28.05
CA GLN A 37 -8.99 7.91 -28.01
C GLN A 37 -9.28 6.50 -28.56
N ASP A 38 -8.64 6.14 -29.68
CA ASP A 38 -8.77 4.82 -30.29
C ASP A 38 -7.75 3.84 -29.67
N PRO A 39 -8.20 2.75 -29.02
CA PRO A 39 -7.31 1.71 -28.49
C PRO A 39 -6.32 1.15 -29.52
N ALA A 40 -6.69 1.10 -30.81
CA ALA A 40 -5.83 0.56 -31.86
C ALA A 40 -4.57 1.40 -32.12
N GLU A 41 -4.58 2.68 -31.73
CA GLU A 41 -3.45 3.59 -31.88
C GLU A 41 -2.32 3.26 -30.90
N TYR A 42 -2.62 2.69 -29.74
CA TYR A 42 -1.60 2.31 -28.75
C TYR A 42 -0.61 1.27 -29.28
N ALA A 43 -1.05 0.36 -30.16
CA ALA A 43 -0.18 -0.64 -30.78
C ALA A 43 0.82 -0.05 -31.79
N LYS A 44 0.51 1.12 -32.37
CA LYS A 44 1.27 1.69 -33.49
C LYS A 44 2.03 2.95 -33.10
N ASN A 45 1.42 3.78 -32.25
CA ASN A 45 1.79 5.16 -32.05
C ASN A 45 2.14 5.48 -30.59
N ASN A 46 2.41 4.47 -29.75
CA ASN A 46 2.76 4.66 -28.34
C ASN A 46 4.24 4.37 -28.01
N PRO A 47 5.23 5.07 -28.60
CA PRO A 47 6.64 4.89 -28.24
C PRO A 47 6.97 5.44 -26.85
N ALA A 48 6.13 6.33 -26.31
CA ALA A 48 6.26 6.92 -24.97
C ALA A 48 5.53 6.11 -23.89
N PHE A 49 4.94 4.96 -24.23
CA PHE A 49 4.29 4.06 -23.28
C PHE A 49 3.13 4.66 -22.46
N PHE A 50 2.39 5.63 -23.01
CA PHE A 50 1.24 6.26 -22.36
C PHE A 50 0.32 5.24 -21.67
N GLY A 51 0.19 5.39 -20.35
CA GLY A 51 -0.73 4.64 -19.49
C GLY A 51 -0.40 3.15 -19.31
N ALA A 52 0.69 2.65 -19.91
CA ALA A 52 0.99 1.22 -19.96
C ALA A 52 1.59 0.70 -18.66
N THR A 53 1.35 -0.58 -18.39
CA THR A 53 2.08 -1.33 -17.37
C THR A 53 3.45 -1.70 -17.91
N ILE A 54 4.49 -1.05 -17.40
CA ILE A 54 5.88 -1.39 -17.68
C ILE A 54 6.30 -2.55 -16.78
N GLY A 55 7.10 -3.45 -17.34
CA GLY A 55 7.53 -4.67 -16.67
C GLY A 55 7.75 -5.82 -17.65
N ARG A 56 8.12 -5.50 -18.91
CA ARG A 56 8.26 -6.38 -20.11
C ARG A 56 7.02 -6.50 -21.01
N TRP A 57 5.83 -6.16 -20.52
CA TRP A 57 4.56 -6.53 -21.17
C TRP A 57 3.67 -5.33 -21.58
N ASP A 58 4.25 -4.14 -21.70
CA ASP A 58 3.59 -2.89 -22.08
C ASP A 58 2.88 -2.96 -23.44
N LYS A 59 3.39 -3.79 -24.36
CA LYS A 59 2.82 -4.02 -25.69
C LYS A 59 2.01 -5.30 -25.81
N LYS A 60 1.97 -6.13 -24.77
CA LYS A 60 1.28 -7.43 -24.82
C LYS A 60 -0.21 -7.24 -24.56
N PHE A 61 -1.03 -8.16 -25.04
CA PHE A 61 -2.46 -8.18 -24.74
C PHE A 61 -2.70 -9.04 -23.50
N TRP A 62 -3.19 -8.39 -22.44
CA TRP A 62 -3.53 -9.04 -21.19
C TRP A 62 -4.93 -9.67 -21.29
N THR A 63 -5.14 -10.77 -20.59
CA THR A 63 -6.45 -11.41 -20.45
C THR A 63 -7.28 -10.63 -19.43
N GLY A 64 -8.54 -10.33 -19.74
CA GLY A 64 -9.44 -9.58 -18.86
C GLY A 64 -9.92 -8.25 -19.47
N PRO A 65 -10.54 -7.37 -18.65
CA PRO A 65 -10.60 -7.47 -17.20
C PRO A 65 -11.64 -8.48 -16.71
N ASN A 66 -11.28 -9.29 -15.72
CA ASN A 66 -12.26 -9.97 -14.87
C ASN A 66 -12.72 -8.99 -13.78
N LYS A 67 -14.03 -8.80 -13.64
CA LYS A 67 -14.59 -7.94 -12.60
C LYS A 67 -14.81 -8.71 -11.32
N LYS A 68 -14.33 -8.19 -10.19
CA LYS A 68 -14.64 -8.67 -8.84
C LYS A 68 -14.99 -7.49 -7.92
N LEU A 69 -15.48 -7.79 -6.72
CA LEU A 69 -15.69 -6.81 -5.67
C LEU A 69 -14.66 -7.05 -4.57
N SER A 70 -14.01 -6.00 -4.09
CA SER A 70 -13.18 -6.05 -2.88
C SER A 70 -14.05 -6.23 -1.63
N SER A 71 -13.40 -6.49 -0.49
CA SER A 71 -14.10 -6.74 0.78
C SER A 71 -14.95 -5.55 1.28
N ASP A 72 -14.60 -4.33 0.87
CA ASP A 72 -15.33 -3.10 1.15
C ASP A 72 -16.40 -2.76 0.10
N GLY A 73 -16.56 -3.60 -0.93
CA GLY A 73 -17.55 -3.43 -2.00
C GLY A 73 -17.07 -2.60 -3.19
N SER A 74 -15.80 -2.20 -3.23
CA SER A 74 -15.22 -1.46 -4.37
C SER A 74 -15.10 -2.35 -5.61
N GLU A 75 -15.23 -1.76 -6.81
CA GLU A 75 -15.05 -2.52 -8.06
C GLU A 75 -13.56 -2.76 -8.30
N VAL A 76 -13.21 -4.00 -8.60
CA VAL A 76 -11.84 -4.39 -8.95
C VAL A 76 -11.82 -5.02 -10.35
N LEU A 77 -10.98 -4.47 -11.22
CA LEU A 77 -10.73 -4.99 -12.57
C LEU A 77 -9.39 -5.73 -12.57
N VAL A 78 -9.40 -7.02 -12.88
CA VAL A 78 -8.20 -7.87 -12.87
C VAL A 78 -7.80 -8.23 -14.29
N TYR A 79 -6.61 -7.81 -14.68
CA TYR A 79 -5.93 -8.23 -15.91
C TYR A 79 -4.86 -9.26 -15.56
N SER A 80 -4.73 -10.31 -16.37
CA SER A 80 -3.72 -11.35 -16.18
C SER A 80 -2.89 -11.59 -17.44
N TYR A 81 -1.61 -11.90 -17.25
CA TYR A 81 -0.70 -12.26 -18.32
C TYR A 81 0.20 -13.41 -17.87
N LYS A 82 0.40 -14.39 -18.74
CA LYS A 82 1.36 -15.48 -18.52
C LYS A 82 2.58 -15.23 -19.38
N SER A 83 3.69 -14.87 -18.75
CA SER A 83 4.99 -14.67 -19.38
C SER A 83 5.72 -16.00 -19.50
N ALA A 84 6.10 -16.38 -20.71
CA ALA A 84 6.91 -17.58 -20.92
C ALA A 84 8.35 -17.37 -20.44
N HIS A 85 9.03 -18.47 -20.07
CA HIS A 85 10.48 -18.45 -19.85
C HIS A 85 11.21 -17.93 -21.10
N LEU A 86 12.16 -17.01 -20.91
CA LEU A 86 12.92 -16.30 -21.94
C LEU A 86 12.09 -15.36 -22.83
N GLU A 87 10.85 -15.04 -22.43
CA GLU A 87 10.14 -13.92 -23.06
C GLU A 87 10.90 -12.61 -22.80
N GLU A 88 11.17 -11.87 -23.89
CA GLU A 88 12.05 -10.68 -23.88
C GLU A 88 13.43 -10.96 -23.23
N GLN A 89 13.94 -12.20 -23.34
CA GLN A 89 15.21 -12.69 -22.78
C GLN A 89 15.25 -12.77 -21.25
N PHE A 90 14.12 -12.67 -20.56
CA PHE A 90 14.09 -12.79 -19.11
C PHE A 90 13.84 -14.24 -18.65
N PRO A 91 14.62 -14.74 -17.68
CA PRO A 91 14.45 -16.08 -17.12
C PRO A 91 13.24 -16.15 -16.16
N GLY A 92 12.81 -17.39 -15.89
CA GLY A 92 11.57 -17.69 -15.17
C GLY A 92 10.30 -17.47 -15.99
N ALA A 93 9.39 -18.45 -15.95
CA ALA A 93 8.02 -18.23 -16.41
C ALA A 93 7.22 -17.57 -15.28
N LEU A 94 6.38 -16.58 -15.58
CA LEU A 94 5.62 -15.81 -14.59
C LEU A 94 4.12 -15.80 -14.91
N ASP A 95 3.28 -16.04 -13.91
CA ASP A 95 1.87 -15.68 -13.90
C ASP A 95 1.74 -14.32 -13.22
N VAL A 96 1.20 -13.33 -13.93
CA VAL A 96 1.22 -11.93 -13.51
C VAL A 96 -0.18 -11.37 -13.54
N THR A 97 -0.53 -10.56 -12.56
CA THR A 97 -1.77 -9.79 -12.56
C THR A 97 -1.52 -8.31 -12.31
N VAL A 98 -2.38 -7.50 -12.92
CA VAL A 98 -2.57 -6.09 -12.60
C VAL A 98 -4.01 -5.95 -12.15
N GLN A 99 -4.22 -5.42 -10.95
CA GLN A 99 -5.55 -5.16 -10.41
C GLN A 99 -5.75 -3.66 -10.27
N TYR A 100 -6.88 -3.18 -10.79
CA TYR A 100 -7.34 -1.81 -10.61
C TYR A 100 -8.51 -1.81 -9.67
N THR A 101 -8.34 -1.24 -8.47
CA THR A 101 -9.43 -1.03 -7.50
C THR A 101 -9.90 0.42 -7.61
N ILE A 102 -11.17 0.62 -7.94
CA ILE A 102 -11.77 1.93 -8.13
C ILE A 102 -12.61 2.29 -6.90
N ARG A 103 -12.31 3.43 -6.27
CA ARG A 103 -13.07 3.99 -5.16
C ARG A 103 -13.53 5.42 -5.47
N MET A 104 -14.69 5.77 -4.91
CA MET A 104 -15.23 7.12 -4.94
C MET A 104 -15.47 7.58 -3.52
N GLU A 105 -14.97 8.76 -3.17
CA GLU A 105 -15.08 9.36 -1.85
C GLU A 105 -15.63 10.78 -1.94
N GLN A 106 -16.03 11.35 -0.81
CA GLN A 106 -16.44 12.74 -0.67
C GLN A 106 -15.45 13.43 0.25
N GLU A 107 -14.77 14.46 -0.24
CA GLU A 107 -13.85 15.27 0.55
C GLU A 107 -14.17 16.75 0.34
N GLU A 108 -14.40 17.49 1.43
CA GLU A 108 -14.75 18.93 1.40
C GLU A 108 -15.90 19.30 0.43
N GLY A 109 -16.81 18.36 0.16
CA GLY A 109 -17.94 18.56 -0.76
C GLY A 109 -17.62 18.37 -2.24
N ALA A 110 -16.44 17.84 -2.56
CA ALA A 110 -16.04 17.43 -3.90
C ALA A 110 -16.03 15.89 -4.05
N ASP A 111 -16.37 15.43 -5.25
CA ASP A 111 -16.21 14.03 -5.65
C ASP A 111 -14.71 13.72 -5.81
N VAL A 112 -14.19 12.80 -5.01
CA VAL A 112 -12.81 12.31 -5.10
C VAL A 112 -12.83 10.93 -5.72
N SER A 113 -12.08 10.77 -6.82
CA SER A 113 -11.89 9.46 -7.45
C SER A 113 -10.51 8.92 -7.09
N ILE A 114 -10.45 7.66 -6.68
CA ILE A 114 -9.23 6.99 -6.24
C ILE A 114 -9.04 5.74 -7.11
N LEU A 115 -7.84 5.63 -7.69
CA LEU A 115 -7.39 4.44 -8.39
C LEU A 115 -6.24 3.82 -7.62
N GLU A 116 -6.44 2.61 -7.13
CA GLU A 116 -5.38 1.79 -6.55
C GLU A 116 -4.95 0.75 -7.60
N ILE A 117 -3.63 0.61 -7.78
CA ILE A 117 -3.03 -0.32 -8.72
C ILE A 117 -2.21 -1.33 -7.93
N GLU A 118 -2.59 -2.61 -8.01
CA GLU A 118 -1.85 -3.71 -7.40
C GLU A 118 -1.21 -4.56 -8.49
N TYR A 119 0.08 -4.86 -8.31
CA TYR A 119 0.83 -5.77 -9.16
C TYR A 119 1.11 -7.05 -8.39
N GLU A 120 0.76 -8.19 -8.97
CA GLU A 120 1.09 -9.50 -8.42
C GLU A 120 1.85 -10.30 -9.47
N ALA A 121 2.90 -10.99 -9.06
CA ALA A 121 3.62 -11.91 -9.93
C ALA A 121 4.07 -13.13 -9.15
N GLN A 122 3.87 -14.30 -9.76
CA GLN A 122 4.30 -15.58 -9.21
C GLN A 122 5.07 -16.35 -10.28
N LEU A 123 6.14 -17.05 -9.86
CA LEU A 123 6.75 -18.06 -10.72
C LEU A 123 5.70 -19.11 -11.09
N SER A 124 5.46 -19.28 -12.39
CA SER A 124 4.52 -20.27 -12.87
C SER A 124 4.93 -21.67 -12.43
N SER A 125 3.96 -22.55 -12.23
CA SER A 125 4.22 -23.94 -11.83
C SER A 125 5.05 -24.74 -12.85
N ASP A 126 5.06 -24.30 -14.11
CA ASP A 126 5.87 -24.82 -15.20
C ASP A 126 7.15 -24.02 -15.45
N SER A 127 7.50 -23.07 -14.58
CA SER A 127 8.77 -22.34 -14.68
C SER A 127 9.95 -23.30 -14.55
N PRO A 128 10.92 -23.27 -15.49
CA PRO A 128 12.15 -24.05 -15.37
C PRO A 128 13.13 -23.45 -14.35
N GLU A 129 12.93 -22.20 -13.95
CA GLU A 129 13.73 -21.48 -12.97
C GLU A 129 12.95 -21.30 -11.67
N ASP A 130 13.65 -21.35 -10.54
CA ASP A 130 13.13 -21.01 -9.21
C ASP A 130 13.30 -19.51 -8.88
N TRP A 131 13.67 -18.70 -9.86
CA TRP A 131 13.89 -17.27 -9.75
C TRP A 131 13.45 -16.51 -11.00
N ALA A 132 13.17 -15.23 -10.83
CA ALA A 132 13.00 -14.26 -11.90
C ALA A 132 13.40 -12.87 -11.39
N VAL A 133 13.85 -12.00 -12.29
CA VAL A 133 13.93 -10.56 -11.99
C VAL A 133 12.55 -9.96 -12.26
N LEU A 134 12.13 -8.89 -11.59
CA LEU A 134 10.93 -8.15 -11.96
C LEU A 134 10.99 -6.74 -11.39
N SER A 135 10.48 -5.78 -12.16
CA SER A 135 10.20 -4.42 -11.71
C SER A 135 9.04 -3.91 -12.55
N MET A 136 7.90 -3.65 -11.92
CA MET A 136 6.68 -3.20 -12.59
C MET A 136 6.33 -1.77 -12.17
N THR A 137 5.74 -1.01 -13.08
CA THR A 137 5.21 0.33 -12.82
C THR A 137 4.13 0.70 -13.84
N ASN A 138 3.38 1.76 -13.56
CA ASN A 138 2.45 2.37 -14.53
C ASN A 138 3.08 3.63 -15.13
N HIS A 139 2.98 3.79 -16.45
CA HIS A 139 3.59 4.89 -17.18
C HIS A 139 2.56 5.93 -17.66
N SER A 140 1.57 6.26 -16.82
CA SER A 140 0.62 7.35 -17.08
C SER A 140 1.31 8.71 -17.07
N TYR A 141 0.97 9.54 -18.04
CA TYR A 141 1.39 10.94 -18.08
C TYR A 141 0.21 11.81 -17.68
N PHE A 142 0.35 12.56 -16.60
CA PHE A 142 -0.70 13.40 -16.07
C PHE A 142 -0.63 14.83 -16.62
N HIS A 143 -1.77 15.39 -16.96
CA HIS A 143 -1.94 16.76 -17.40
C HIS A 143 -3.15 17.39 -16.72
N ILE A 144 -2.88 18.09 -15.63
CA ILE A 144 -3.92 18.61 -14.72
C ILE A 144 -4.16 20.12 -14.86
N GLY A 145 -3.25 20.86 -15.51
CA GLY A 145 -3.34 22.32 -15.67
C GLY A 145 -4.08 22.74 -16.94
N ASP A 146 -4.58 23.98 -17.02
CA ASP A 146 -5.41 24.45 -18.15
C ASP A 146 -4.62 24.84 -19.41
N LYS A 147 -3.29 24.82 -19.36
CA LYS A 147 -2.42 25.12 -20.50
C LYS A 147 -2.18 23.89 -21.35
N ASP A 148 -1.69 24.06 -22.58
CA ASP A 148 -1.31 22.94 -23.46
C ASP A 148 -0.07 22.16 -22.97
N THR A 149 0.66 22.71 -22.01
CA THR A 149 1.85 22.11 -21.40
C THR A 149 1.63 21.89 -19.89
N ILE A 150 2.58 21.24 -19.23
CA ILE A 150 2.61 21.09 -17.76
C ILE A 150 3.09 22.36 -17.03
N GLU A 151 3.30 23.47 -17.75
CA GLU A 151 3.80 24.71 -17.17
C GLU A 151 2.82 25.29 -16.14
N GLY A 152 3.31 25.56 -14.93
CA GLY A 152 2.52 26.05 -13.79
C GLY A 152 1.88 24.93 -12.96
N THR A 153 2.12 23.66 -13.30
CA THR A 153 1.77 22.55 -12.41
C THR A 153 2.60 22.64 -11.13
N LYS A 154 1.91 22.66 -9.98
CA LYS A 154 2.53 22.61 -8.65
C LYS A 154 2.71 21.17 -8.22
N VAL A 155 3.92 20.84 -7.79
CA VAL A 155 4.32 19.50 -7.35
C VAL A 155 4.95 19.59 -5.98
N THR A 156 4.63 18.65 -5.10
CA THR A 156 5.33 18.42 -3.84
C THR A 156 5.81 16.98 -3.84
N ILE A 157 7.08 16.76 -3.53
CA ILE A 157 7.65 15.42 -3.36
C ILE A 157 7.92 15.16 -1.88
N LEU A 158 7.80 13.90 -1.46
CA LEU A 158 8.02 13.52 -0.06
C LEU A 158 9.48 13.74 0.36
N ASP A 159 10.41 13.25 -0.45
CA ASP A 159 11.85 13.35 -0.22
C ASP A 159 12.57 13.62 -1.54
N ASN A 160 13.48 14.60 -1.53
CA ASN A 160 14.33 14.97 -2.66
C ASN A 160 15.64 14.14 -2.76
N THR A 161 15.73 13.01 -2.06
CA THR A 161 16.86 12.08 -2.15
C THR A 161 16.86 11.38 -3.51
N ASN A 162 17.71 11.86 -4.41
CA ASN A 162 17.93 11.34 -5.75
C ASN A 162 18.92 10.17 -5.74
N ILE A 163 18.63 9.17 -6.58
CA ILE A 163 19.56 8.11 -6.96
C ILE A 163 20.53 8.70 -8.00
N GLU A 164 21.80 8.89 -7.63
CA GLU A 164 22.78 9.46 -8.56
C GLU A 164 23.07 8.49 -9.70
N THR A 165 22.95 8.99 -10.93
CA THR A 165 23.29 8.27 -12.16
C THR A 165 24.58 8.78 -12.79
N ASN A 166 25.18 7.96 -13.65
CA ASN A 166 26.28 8.36 -14.52
C ASN A 166 25.76 8.98 -15.84
N GLU A 167 26.67 9.25 -16.79
CA GLU A 167 26.37 9.87 -18.08
C GLU A 167 25.48 9.05 -19.04
N VAL A 168 25.12 7.82 -18.68
CA VAL A 168 24.20 6.94 -19.41
C VAL A 168 23.04 6.46 -18.54
N ASP A 169 22.70 7.23 -17.51
CA ASP A 169 21.56 7.02 -16.62
C ASP A 169 21.59 5.72 -15.80
N ILE A 170 22.79 5.16 -15.56
CA ILE A 170 22.96 4.00 -14.68
C ILE A 170 23.24 4.47 -13.25
N PRO A 171 22.50 3.96 -12.24
CA PRO A 171 22.77 4.26 -10.83
C PRO A 171 24.21 3.96 -10.40
N THR A 172 24.86 4.93 -9.77
CA THR A 172 26.22 4.82 -9.22
C THR A 172 26.26 4.13 -7.86
N GLY A 173 25.10 3.93 -7.22
CA GLY A 173 24.96 3.49 -5.84
C GLY A 173 25.04 4.60 -4.80
N GLN A 174 25.18 5.86 -5.22
CA GLN A 174 25.16 7.02 -4.33
C GLN A 174 23.76 7.65 -4.29
N PHE A 175 23.41 8.21 -3.12
CA PHE A 175 22.22 9.02 -2.93
C PHE A 175 22.64 10.46 -2.67
N LYS A 176 22.03 11.41 -3.38
CA LYS A 176 22.31 12.85 -3.24
C LYS A 176 21.01 13.63 -3.23
N LYS A 177 21.03 14.80 -2.59
CA LYS A 177 19.87 15.70 -2.63
C LYS A 177 19.75 16.31 -4.01
N PHE A 178 18.54 16.28 -4.59
CA PHE A 178 18.29 16.84 -5.91
C PHE A 178 18.38 18.37 -5.84
N PRO A 179 19.17 19.02 -6.72
CA PRO A 179 19.39 20.46 -6.64
C PRO A 179 18.14 21.24 -7.03
N GLY A 180 17.77 22.23 -6.20
CA GLY A 180 16.70 23.18 -6.50
C GLY A 180 15.28 22.69 -6.20
N ILE A 181 15.12 21.50 -5.62
CA ILE A 181 13.84 20.98 -5.11
C ILE A 181 14.04 20.61 -3.65
N GLU A 182 13.18 21.10 -2.76
CA GLU A 182 13.23 20.81 -1.32
C GLU A 182 12.18 19.75 -0.95
N SER A 183 12.49 18.92 0.06
CA SER A 183 11.58 17.87 0.52
C SER A 183 10.35 18.49 1.20
N GLY A 184 9.15 18.04 0.84
CA GLY A 184 7.88 18.50 1.43
C GLY A 184 7.44 19.90 1.00
N GLU A 185 8.25 20.65 0.26
CA GLU A 185 7.93 21.99 -0.20
C GLU A 185 7.41 21.96 -1.65
N PRO A 186 6.36 22.73 -1.97
CA PRO A 186 5.83 22.81 -3.33
C PRO A 186 6.78 23.58 -4.25
N PHE A 187 6.94 23.10 -5.49
CA PHE A 187 7.60 23.80 -6.58
C PHE A 187 6.72 23.79 -7.84
N GLU A 188 6.97 24.71 -8.78
CA GLU A 188 6.25 24.81 -10.04
C GLU A 188 7.09 24.27 -11.20
N LEU A 189 6.45 23.52 -12.09
CA LEU A 189 7.05 23.11 -13.37
C LEU A 189 7.04 24.30 -14.33
N GLY A 190 8.22 24.72 -14.78
CA GLY A 190 8.38 25.73 -15.82
C GLY A 190 8.31 25.13 -17.24
N PRO A 191 8.51 25.95 -18.27
CA PRO A 191 8.50 25.49 -19.66
C PRO A 191 9.71 24.60 -20.01
N GLU A 192 10.82 24.74 -19.27
CA GLU A 192 12.06 23.98 -19.49
C GLU A 192 12.65 23.35 -18.22
N LYS A 193 12.41 23.94 -17.04
CA LYS A 193 12.98 23.50 -15.76
C LYS A 193 11.95 23.64 -14.61
N PRO A 194 12.03 22.81 -13.56
CA PRO A 194 12.91 21.65 -13.44
C PRO A 194 12.52 20.55 -14.45
N ASP A 195 13.54 19.85 -14.95
CA ASP A 195 13.41 18.76 -15.92
C ASP A 195 13.83 17.48 -15.20
N ILE A 196 12.82 16.70 -14.81
CA ILE A 196 12.97 15.63 -13.84
C ILE A 196 12.77 14.31 -14.56
N ASP A 197 13.87 13.63 -14.86
CA ASP A 197 13.91 12.24 -15.31
C ASP A 197 14.77 11.39 -14.36
N HIS A 198 14.48 11.48 -13.06
CA HIS A 198 15.33 10.97 -11.99
C HIS A 198 14.56 10.06 -11.03
N GLY A 199 15.23 9.05 -10.49
CA GLY A 199 14.68 8.19 -9.44
C GLY A 199 14.85 8.81 -8.05
N PHE A 200 13.76 9.02 -7.33
CA PHE A 200 13.78 9.44 -5.92
C PHE A 200 13.61 8.24 -4.99
N ALA A 201 14.44 8.17 -3.96
CA ALA A 201 14.37 7.11 -2.96
C ALA A 201 13.53 7.57 -1.76
N LEU A 202 12.45 6.84 -1.47
CA LEU A 202 11.63 7.06 -0.27
C LEU A 202 12.35 6.60 1.02
N THR A 203 13.34 5.72 0.89
CA THR A 203 14.21 5.30 1.97
C THR A 203 15.56 4.87 1.40
N THR A 204 16.63 5.16 2.14
CA THR A 204 17.98 4.66 1.84
C THR A 204 18.32 3.39 2.61
N ASP A 205 17.45 2.98 3.54
CA ASP A 205 17.60 1.76 4.33
C ASP A 205 16.85 0.60 3.69
N VAL A 206 17.40 0.13 2.57
CA VAL A 206 16.77 -0.90 1.73
C VAL A 206 16.59 -2.23 2.47
N ALA A 207 17.45 -2.50 3.48
CA ALA A 207 17.36 -3.71 4.29
C ALA A 207 16.07 -3.80 5.11
N ASN A 208 15.41 -2.65 5.35
CA ASN A 208 14.19 -2.54 6.14
C ASN A 208 12.95 -2.26 5.29
N VAL A 209 13.03 -2.35 3.95
CA VAL A 209 11.85 -2.31 3.09
C VAL A 209 11.26 -3.72 3.04
N PRO A 210 10.10 -3.98 3.66
CA PRO A 210 9.48 -5.30 3.60
C PRO A 210 9.07 -5.57 2.15
N MET A 211 9.56 -6.66 1.57
CA MET A 211 8.99 -7.21 0.35
C MET A 211 7.67 -7.86 0.74
N ASP A 212 6.58 -7.43 0.12
CA ASP A 212 5.27 -8.02 0.36
C ASP A 212 5.21 -9.41 -0.28
N THR A 213 5.62 -10.43 0.48
CA THR A 213 5.54 -11.83 0.08
C THR A 213 4.29 -12.51 0.62
N ARG A 214 3.25 -11.74 0.98
CA ARG A 214 2.02 -12.32 1.53
C ARG A 214 1.43 -13.29 0.49
N ARG A 215 1.19 -14.53 0.92
CA ARG A 215 0.13 -15.37 0.35
C ARG A 215 -1.17 -14.85 0.95
N ASP A 216 -2.28 -14.79 0.21
CA ASP A 216 -3.59 -14.35 0.74
C ASP A 216 -3.84 -14.87 2.16
N ILE A 217 -3.58 -14.04 3.17
CA ILE A 217 -3.90 -14.36 4.56
C ILE A 217 -5.32 -13.84 4.76
N PRO A 218 -6.31 -14.73 4.97
CA PRO A 218 -7.69 -14.29 5.14
C PRO A 218 -7.79 -13.36 6.34
N SER A 219 -8.27 -12.13 6.09
CA SER A 219 -8.55 -11.14 7.11
C SER A 219 -10.05 -10.89 7.17
N PHE A 220 -10.63 -11.07 8.35
CA PHE A 220 -12.05 -10.82 8.59
C PHE A 220 -12.20 -9.48 9.30
N LYS A 221 -12.44 -8.41 8.52
CA LYS A 221 -12.61 -7.04 8.99
C LYS A 221 -13.82 -6.91 9.93
N LEU A 222 -13.62 -6.23 11.05
CA LEU A 222 -14.63 -5.96 12.08
C LEU A 222 -14.92 -4.46 12.23
N PHE A 223 -13.90 -3.61 12.06
CA PHE A 223 -14.02 -2.16 12.16
C PHE A 223 -12.92 -1.48 11.35
N GLU A 224 -13.20 -0.30 10.81
CA GLU A 224 -12.22 0.54 10.12
C GLU A 224 -12.59 2.01 10.25
N SER A 225 -11.59 2.85 10.49
CA SER A 225 -11.68 4.31 10.45
C SER A 225 -10.48 4.92 9.72
N GLY A 226 -10.32 6.25 9.78
CA GLY A 226 -9.14 6.94 9.27
C GLY A 226 -7.85 6.59 10.02
N HIS A 227 -7.95 6.17 11.28
CA HIS A 227 -6.78 5.94 12.15
C HIS A 227 -6.55 4.48 12.51
N VAL A 228 -7.59 3.65 12.55
CA VAL A 228 -7.45 2.27 13.05
C VAL A 228 -8.18 1.26 12.17
N PHE A 229 -7.70 0.02 12.23
CA PHE A 229 -8.28 -1.14 11.56
C PHE A 229 -8.41 -2.28 12.56
N ALA A 230 -9.50 -3.04 12.52
CA ALA A 230 -9.71 -4.17 13.40
C ALA A 230 -10.24 -5.41 12.67
N PHE A 231 -9.76 -6.58 13.08
CA PHE A 231 -10.01 -7.86 12.40
C PHE A 231 -9.87 -9.04 13.36
N LEU A 232 -10.38 -10.21 12.97
CA LEU A 232 -10.22 -11.44 13.75
C LEU A 232 -8.78 -11.96 13.68
N ASP A 233 -8.27 -12.43 14.82
CA ASP A 233 -6.99 -13.12 14.87
C ASP A 233 -7.09 -14.49 14.19
N ILE A 234 -6.15 -14.81 13.30
CA ILE A 234 -6.09 -16.08 12.56
C ILE A 234 -5.60 -17.26 13.42
N GLN A 235 -4.99 -16.97 14.57
CA GLN A 235 -4.55 -17.91 15.60
C GLN A 235 -5.20 -17.54 16.95
N PRO A 236 -6.54 -17.63 17.06
CA PRO A 236 -7.27 -17.13 18.21
C PRO A 236 -6.95 -17.92 19.48
N LEU A 237 -6.76 -17.24 20.62
CA LEU A 237 -6.69 -17.91 21.93
C LEU A 237 -8.06 -18.37 22.44
N SER A 238 -9.13 -17.77 21.91
CA SER A 238 -10.52 -18.10 22.20
C SER A 238 -11.43 -17.55 21.11
N LYS A 239 -12.67 -18.05 21.04
CA LYS A 239 -13.65 -17.57 20.06
C LYS A 239 -13.92 -16.07 20.24
N GLY A 240 -13.69 -15.30 19.18
CA GLY A 240 -13.88 -13.84 19.17
C GLY A 240 -12.61 -13.04 19.44
N HIS A 241 -11.44 -13.68 19.55
CA HIS A 241 -10.15 -12.99 19.61
C HIS A 241 -9.99 -12.07 18.39
N ALA A 242 -9.83 -10.78 18.65
CA ALA A 242 -9.67 -9.75 17.63
C ALA A 242 -8.46 -8.87 17.91
N LEU A 243 -7.91 -8.30 16.84
CA LEU A 243 -6.82 -7.35 16.86
C LEU A 243 -7.34 -5.97 16.44
N VAL A 244 -6.86 -4.92 17.10
CA VAL A 244 -7.01 -3.52 16.69
C VAL A 244 -5.62 -2.98 16.41
N ILE A 245 -5.40 -2.42 15.23
CA ILE A 245 -4.12 -1.87 14.78
C ILE A 245 -4.27 -0.40 14.37
N PRO A 246 -3.25 0.45 14.58
CA PRO A 246 -3.17 1.75 13.93
C PRO A 246 -2.95 1.57 12.42
N LYS A 247 -3.34 2.56 11.61
CA LYS A 247 -2.99 2.59 10.19
C LYS A 247 -1.54 3.02 10.01
N THR A 248 -1.01 3.84 10.91
CA THR A 248 0.41 4.17 10.94
C THR A 248 1.23 2.96 11.35
N HIS A 249 2.25 2.61 10.56
CA HIS A 249 3.19 1.55 10.92
C HIS A 249 4.17 2.03 11.99
N GLY A 250 4.17 1.34 13.14
CA GLY A 250 5.19 1.49 14.17
C GLY A 250 5.38 0.18 14.92
N ALA A 251 6.61 -0.14 15.30
CA ALA A 251 6.93 -1.41 15.94
C ALA A 251 6.46 -1.43 17.40
N LYS A 252 6.50 -0.30 18.11
CA LYS A 252 6.11 -0.16 19.51
C LYS A 252 5.25 1.09 19.71
N LEU A 253 4.60 1.19 20.87
CA LEU A 253 3.68 2.30 21.17
C LEU A 253 4.29 3.69 20.92
N PHE A 254 5.57 3.91 21.25
CA PHE A 254 6.21 5.21 21.06
C PHE A 254 6.51 5.58 19.60
N ASP A 255 6.27 4.66 18.67
CA ASP A 255 6.37 4.90 17.22
C ASP A 255 5.03 5.36 16.62
N ILE A 256 3.94 5.35 17.40
CA ILE A 256 2.58 5.63 16.93
C ILE A 256 2.11 7.01 17.44
N PRO A 257 1.49 7.83 16.59
CA PRO A 257 0.84 9.07 17.01
C PRO A 257 -0.21 8.88 18.13
N ASP A 258 -0.24 9.81 19.09
CA ASP A 258 -1.11 9.72 20.28
C ASP A 258 -2.61 9.68 19.96
N ASP A 259 -3.04 10.32 18.87
CA ASP A 259 -4.42 10.35 18.39
C ASP A 259 -4.87 8.97 17.88
N GLU A 260 -4.02 8.26 17.14
CA GLU A 260 -4.30 6.88 16.74
C GLU A 260 -4.37 5.96 17.96
N LEU A 261 -3.43 6.08 18.91
CA LEU A 261 -3.43 5.32 20.16
C LEU A 261 -4.71 5.56 20.97
N ALA A 262 -5.20 6.79 21.00
CA ALA A 262 -6.41 7.17 21.71
C ALA A 262 -7.68 6.51 21.13
N GLU A 263 -7.70 6.19 19.84
CA GLU A 263 -8.84 5.53 19.18
C GLU A 263 -8.84 4.00 19.37
N MET A 264 -7.68 3.37 19.53
CA MET A 264 -7.56 1.91 19.61
C MET A 264 -8.39 1.28 20.75
N LEU A 265 -8.31 1.85 21.96
CA LEU A 265 -9.00 1.29 23.14
C LEU A 265 -10.54 1.41 23.06
N PRO A 266 -11.11 2.56 22.66
CA PRO A 266 -12.54 2.66 22.34
C PRO A 266 -13.01 1.60 21.34
N VAL A 267 -12.22 1.29 20.31
CA VAL A 267 -12.55 0.23 19.35
C VAL A 267 -12.50 -1.15 20.00
N ALA A 268 -11.44 -1.47 20.74
CA ALA A 268 -11.35 -2.74 21.47
C ALA A 268 -12.56 -2.97 22.41
N LYS A 269 -13.01 -1.91 23.09
CA LYS A 269 -14.25 -1.92 23.89
C LYS A 269 -15.49 -2.23 23.04
N LYS A 270 -15.65 -1.59 21.86
CA LYS A 270 -16.78 -1.87 20.95
C LYS A 270 -16.79 -3.34 20.53
N LEU A 271 -15.62 -3.91 20.25
CA LEU A 271 -15.49 -5.32 19.86
C LEU A 271 -15.89 -6.26 21.00
N ALA A 272 -15.45 -5.99 22.23
CA ALA A 272 -15.85 -6.78 23.40
C ALA A 272 -17.37 -6.75 23.63
N LEU A 273 -17.99 -5.56 23.50
CA LEU A 273 -19.45 -5.40 23.59
C LEU A 273 -20.17 -6.16 22.48
N ALA A 274 -19.69 -6.05 21.24
CA ALA A 274 -20.27 -6.75 20.09
C ALA A 274 -20.14 -8.28 20.20
N ALA A 275 -19.06 -8.77 20.79
CA ALA A 275 -18.85 -10.19 21.06
C ALA A 275 -19.72 -10.73 22.21
N GLY A 276 -20.34 -9.85 23.02
CA GLY A 276 -21.17 -10.25 24.15
C GLY A 276 -20.39 -10.96 25.25
N VAL A 277 -19.11 -10.63 25.42
CA VAL A 277 -18.23 -11.29 26.38
C VAL A 277 -18.27 -10.64 27.75
N GLU A 278 -18.45 -11.44 28.79
CA GLU A 278 -18.42 -10.97 30.18
C GLU A 278 -16.99 -10.77 30.68
N ASN A 279 -16.11 -11.74 30.40
CA ASN A 279 -14.72 -11.76 30.80
C ASN A 279 -13.83 -11.69 29.56
N PHE A 280 -12.87 -10.77 29.55
CA PHE A 280 -11.93 -10.59 28.44
C PHE A 280 -10.66 -9.89 28.89
N ASN A 281 -9.58 -10.06 28.13
CA ASN A 281 -8.34 -9.33 28.29
C ASN A 281 -8.18 -8.33 27.15
N ILE A 282 -7.70 -7.13 27.50
CA ILE A 282 -7.11 -6.20 26.54
C ILE A 282 -5.60 -6.28 26.75
N LEU A 283 -4.87 -6.73 25.73
CA LEU A 283 -3.42 -6.95 25.81
C LEU A 283 -2.71 -6.19 24.70
N GLN A 284 -1.64 -5.49 25.06
CA GLN A 284 -0.74 -4.85 24.10
C GLN A 284 0.69 -5.11 24.57
N ASN A 285 1.52 -5.61 23.66
CA ASN A 285 2.89 -6.06 23.96
C ASN A 285 3.90 -5.19 23.18
N ASN A 286 4.98 -4.78 23.84
CA ASN A 286 6.08 -4.00 23.22
C ASN A 286 7.41 -4.75 23.35
N GLY A 287 7.87 -5.37 22.28
CA GLY A 287 9.13 -6.11 22.17
C GLY A 287 9.01 -7.63 22.31
N ARG A 288 9.98 -8.35 21.73
CA ARG A 288 10.00 -9.83 21.65
C ARG A 288 9.88 -10.52 23.02
N ILE A 289 10.63 -10.05 24.03
CA ILE A 289 10.58 -10.61 25.39
C ILE A 289 9.22 -10.39 26.06
N ALA A 290 8.53 -9.31 25.69
CA ALA A 290 7.17 -9.03 26.13
C ALA A 290 6.11 -9.78 25.29
N HIS A 291 6.50 -10.81 24.52
CA HIS A 291 5.63 -11.61 23.67
C HIS A 291 5.00 -10.88 22.47
N GLN A 292 5.66 -9.82 21.96
CA GLN A 292 5.29 -9.25 20.67
C GLN A 292 5.90 -10.09 19.53
N VAL A 293 5.06 -10.75 18.73
CA VAL A 293 5.51 -11.63 17.62
C VAL A 293 5.54 -10.91 16.27
N VAL A 294 4.71 -9.88 16.11
CA VAL A 294 4.63 -9.04 14.90
C VAL A 294 5.13 -7.64 15.23
N ASP A 295 6.04 -7.09 14.43
CA ASP A 295 6.64 -5.75 14.63
C ASP A 295 5.73 -4.65 14.09
N HIS A 296 4.49 -4.66 14.56
CA HIS A 296 3.50 -3.63 14.35
C HIS A 296 2.63 -3.54 15.61
N VAL A 297 2.29 -2.34 16.06
CA VAL A 297 1.45 -2.17 17.25
C VAL A 297 0.08 -2.81 17.01
N HIS A 298 -0.34 -3.64 17.95
CA HIS A 298 -1.68 -4.22 17.95
C HIS A 298 -2.18 -4.37 19.39
N VAL A 299 -3.44 -4.02 19.59
CA VAL A 299 -4.19 -4.29 20.82
C VAL A 299 -5.04 -5.52 20.58
N HIS A 300 -4.82 -6.55 21.38
CA HIS A 300 -5.67 -7.73 21.41
C HIS A 300 -6.91 -7.46 22.25
N MET A 301 -8.07 -7.88 21.76
CA MET A 301 -9.28 -8.13 22.56
C MET A 301 -9.49 -9.63 22.60
N ILE A 302 -9.25 -10.23 23.76
CA ILE A 302 -9.21 -11.69 23.94
C ILE A 302 -10.34 -12.11 24.87
N PRO A 303 -11.41 -12.74 24.38
CA PRO A 303 -12.43 -13.32 25.24
C PRO A 303 -11.84 -14.34 26.22
N LYS A 304 -12.32 -14.38 27.46
CA LYS A 304 -11.88 -15.32 28.51
C LYS A 304 -13.10 -16.05 29.07
N PRO A 305 -13.73 -16.96 28.29
CA PRO A 305 -15.02 -17.56 28.66
C PRO A 305 -14.94 -18.52 29.86
N ASN A 306 -13.77 -19.11 30.10
CA ASN A 306 -13.51 -20.05 31.20
C ASN A 306 -12.00 -20.07 31.53
N GLU A 307 -11.59 -20.88 32.51
CA GLU A 307 -10.19 -20.96 32.96
C GLU A 307 -9.24 -21.56 31.89
N GLU A 308 -9.75 -22.38 30.97
CA GLU A 308 -8.94 -23.10 29.97
C GLU A 308 -8.69 -22.28 28.69
N GLU A 309 -9.71 -21.57 28.18
CA GLU A 309 -9.65 -20.82 26.92
C GLU A 309 -9.25 -19.35 27.13
N GLY A 310 -8.62 -18.70 26.16
CA GLY A 310 -8.20 -17.30 26.24
C GLY A 310 -6.82 -17.10 26.86
N LEU A 311 -6.50 -15.86 27.25
CA LEU A 311 -5.14 -15.53 27.72
C LEU A 311 -4.83 -16.18 29.08
N GLY A 312 -3.74 -16.94 29.13
CA GLY A 312 -3.15 -17.41 30.38
C GLY A 312 -2.22 -16.36 30.98
N VAL A 313 -2.52 -15.89 32.19
CA VAL A 313 -1.71 -14.87 32.90
C VAL A 313 -1.12 -15.47 34.17
N HIS A 314 0.19 -15.37 34.33
CA HIS A 314 0.89 -15.69 35.56
C HIS A 314 1.49 -14.41 36.15
N TRP A 315 1.16 -14.12 37.42
CA TRP A 315 1.65 -12.94 38.14
C TRP A 315 2.73 -13.34 39.15
N PRO A 316 4.03 -13.25 38.81
CA PRO A 316 5.14 -13.47 39.74
C PRO A 316 5.37 -12.22 40.60
N ALA A 317 4.34 -11.77 41.32
CA ALA A 317 4.40 -10.57 42.14
C ALA A 317 5.44 -10.73 43.27
N LYS A 318 6.18 -9.66 43.54
CA LYS A 318 7.17 -9.58 44.63
C LYS A 318 6.72 -8.54 45.65
N GLU A 319 7.02 -8.76 46.92
CA GLU A 319 6.86 -7.73 47.94
C GLU A 319 7.81 -6.55 47.63
N ALA A 320 7.29 -5.33 47.76
CA ALA A 320 8.01 -4.10 47.43
C ALA A 320 8.20 -3.22 48.67
N ASN A 321 9.32 -2.50 48.72
CA ASN A 321 9.61 -1.50 49.75
C ASN A 321 8.95 -0.16 49.36
N MET A 322 8.11 0.40 50.24
CA MET A 322 7.36 1.64 49.98
C MET A 322 8.26 2.87 49.84
N ASP A 323 9.39 2.92 50.54
CA ASP A 323 10.33 4.06 50.43
C ASP A 323 11.03 4.04 49.06
N GLU A 324 11.40 2.85 48.58
CA GLU A 324 11.97 2.66 47.23
C GLU A 324 10.95 3.00 46.15
N LEU A 325 9.69 2.56 46.30
CA LEU A 325 8.61 2.90 45.37
C LEU A 325 8.36 4.41 45.32
N LYS A 326 8.40 5.09 46.45
CA LYS A 326 8.22 6.55 46.51
C LYS A 326 9.37 7.28 45.80
N ALA A 327 10.61 6.86 46.04
CA ALA A 327 11.77 7.42 45.34
C ALA A 327 11.68 7.19 43.83
N LEU A 328 11.32 5.99 43.40
CA LEU A 328 11.14 5.65 41.99
C LEU A 328 10.01 6.48 41.35
N ALA A 329 8.88 6.66 42.04
CA ALA A 329 7.76 7.44 41.53
C ALA A 329 8.18 8.90 41.25
N GLU A 330 8.92 9.53 42.15
CA GLU A 330 9.44 10.89 41.94
C GLU A 330 10.45 10.95 40.79
N GLN A 331 11.32 9.94 40.67
CA GLN A 331 12.26 9.83 39.55
C GLN A 331 11.54 9.68 38.18
N LEU A 332 10.43 8.94 38.12
CA LEU A 332 9.70 8.75 36.86
C LEU A 332 8.90 10.01 36.49
N LYS A 333 8.25 10.66 37.47
CA LYS A 333 7.55 11.93 37.24
C LYS A 333 8.46 13.03 36.72
N SER A 334 9.73 13.06 37.10
CA SER A 334 10.66 14.08 36.57
C SER A 334 11.05 13.88 35.11
N LYS A 335 10.59 12.80 34.46
CA LYS A 335 10.90 12.42 33.08
C LYS A 335 9.68 12.44 32.15
N ILE A 336 8.50 12.73 32.70
CA ILE A 336 7.23 12.86 31.99
C ILE A 336 6.84 14.34 32.06
#